data_AF-A0A3M1DNY8-F1
#
_entry.id   AF-A0A3M1DNY8-F1
#
_cell.length_a   1.000
_cell.length_b   1.000
_cell.length_c   1.000
_cell.angle_alpha   90.00
_cell.angle_beta   90.00
_cell.angle_gamma   90.00
#
_symmetry.space_group_name_H-M   'P 1'
#
loop_
_entity.id
_entity.type
_entity.pdbx_description
1 polymer ?
#
loop_
_entity_poly.entity_id
_entity_poly.type
_entity_poly.pdbx_seq_one_letter_code
_entity_poly.pdbx_strand_id
1 'polypeptide(L)' 'MNGVRSALLKSFACACKEFNLLEEGDRVAVALSGGKDSTSLLDLMLRYCECAGVSYE' A
#
# COMPACT_ATOMS: atom_id res chain seq x y z
N MET A 1 -11.90 -15.65 -4.95
CA MET A 1 -12.15 -14.96 -3.67
C MET A 1 -11.47 -13.58 -3.71
N ASN A 2 -12.08 -12.59 -4.37
CA ASN A 2 -11.38 -11.35 -4.77
C ASN A 2 -11.89 -10.07 -4.08
N GLY A 3 -12.99 -10.15 -3.32
CA GLY A 3 -13.64 -8.96 -2.74
C GLY A 3 -12.89 -8.31 -1.58
N VAL A 4 -12.37 -9.11 -0.64
CA VAL A 4 -11.73 -8.60 0.59
C VAL A 4 -10.43 -7.85 0.30
N ARG A 5 -9.56 -8.40 -0.56
CA ARG A 5 -8.31 -7.73 -0.97
C ARG A 5 -8.57 -6.41 -1.69
N SER A 6 -9.60 -6.37 -2.55
CA SER A 6 -10.02 -5.14 -3.23
C SER A 6 -10.52 -4.07 -2.25
N ALA A 7 -11.29 -4.45 -1.23
CA ALA A 7 -11.76 -3.53 -0.21
C ALA A 7 -10.59 -2.93 0.61
N LEU A 8 -9.63 -3.77 1.00
CA LEU A 8 -8.46 -3.36 1.77
C LEU A 8 -7.58 -2.37 1.00
N LEU A 9 -7.36 -2.61 -0.30
CA LEU A 9 -6.64 -1.69 -1.19
C LEU A 9 -7.34 -0.33 -1.30
N LYS A 10 -8.67 -0.31 -1.42
CA LYS A 10 -9.45 0.94 -1.47
C LYS A 10 -9.31 1.74 -0.17
N SER A 11 -9.42 1.08 0.99
CA SER A 11 -9.24 1.74 2.29
C SER A 11 -7.83 2.28 2.47
N PHE A 12 -6.81 1.50 2.08
CA PHE A 12 -5.41 1.91 2.12
C PHE A 12 -5.16 3.13 1.20
N ALA A 13 -5.64 3.09 -0.04
CA ALA A 13 -5.52 4.19 -0.99
C ALA A 13 -6.21 5.47 -0.50
N CYS A 14 -7.38 5.33 0.14
CA CYS A 14 -8.08 6.46 0.74
C CYS A 14 -7.24 7.10 1.86
N ALA A 15 -6.69 6.28 2.77
CA ALA A 15 -5.84 6.76 3.85
C ALA A 15 -4.56 7.43 3.32
N CYS A 16 -3.92 6.86 2.29
CA CYS A 16 -2.72 7.47 1.69
C CYS A 16 -3.00 8.87 1.15
N LYS A 17 -4.16 9.08 0.51
CA LYS A 17 -4.57 10.39 -0.01
C LYS A 17 -5.02 11.36 1.09
N GLU A 18 -5.74 10.86 2.08
CA GLU A 18 -6.28 11.67 3.18
C GLU A 18 -5.17 12.20 4.10
N PHE A 19 -4.16 11.37 4.38
CA PHE A 19 -3.07 11.70 5.29
C PHE A 19 -1.76 12.03 4.58
N ASN A 20 -1.76 12.08 3.25
CA ASN A 20 -0.59 12.37 2.42
C ASN A 20 0.62 11.50 2.80
N LEU A 21 0.39 10.19 2.90
CA LEU A 21 1.38 9.24 3.44
C LEU A 21 2.51 8.90 2.46
N LEU A 22 2.25 9.07 1.16
CA LEU A 22 3.14 8.68 0.08
C LEU A 22 3.10 9.74 -1.02
N GLU A 23 4.26 10.22 -1.42
CA GLU A 23 4.48 11.15 -2.52
C GLU A 23 5.37 10.55 -3.60
N GLU A 24 5.39 11.21 -4.77
CA GLU A 24 6.20 10.78 -5.91
C GLU A 24 7.69 10.89 -5.58
N GLY A 25 8.42 9.78 -5.79
CA GLY A 25 9.86 9.69 -5.53
C GLY A 25 10.22 9.36 -4.09
N ASP A 26 9.23 9.04 -3.23
CA ASP A 26 9.50 8.63 -1.86
C ASP A 26 10.32 7.34 -1.79
N ARG A 27 11.17 7.25 -0.76
CA ARG A 27 11.91 6.04 -0.39
C ARG A 27 11.34 5.44 0.88
N VAL A 28 10.62 4.33 0.77
CA VAL A 28 9.79 3.78 1.84
C VAL A 28 10.26 2.39 2.26
N ALA A 29 10.84 2.30 3.45
CA ALA A 29 11.21 1.03 4.05
C ALA A 29 10.01 0.37 4.74
N VAL A 30 9.73 -0.89 4.40
CA VAL A 30 8.70 -1.71 5.06
C VAL A 30 9.35 -2.71 6.00
N ALA A 31 9.05 -2.61 7.29
CA ALA A 31 9.54 -3.56 8.29
C ALA A 31 8.76 -4.88 8.22
N LEU A 32 9.44 -5.96 7.85
CA LEU A 32 8.86 -7.30 7.74
C LEU A 32 9.16 -8.12 8.99
N SER A 33 8.13 -8.36 9.82
CA SER A 33 8.26 -9.16 11.04
C SER A 33 8.06 -10.67 10.80
N GLY A 34 7.64 -11.06 9.59
CA GLY A 34 7.17 -12.41 9.27
C GLY A 34 5.69 -12.64 9.61
N GLY A 35 5.02 -11.64 10.20
CA GLY A 35 3.59 -11.68 10.44
C GLY A 35 2.77 -11.35 9.20
N LYS A 36 1.56 -11.92 9.13
CA LYS A 36 0.61 -11.72 8.00
C LYS A 36 0.33 -10.24 7.72
N ASP A 37 0.32 -9.40 8.74
CA ASP A 37 -0.03 -7.99 8.60
C ASP A 37 1.07 -7.21 7.88
N SER A 38 2.34 -7.44 8.24
CA SER A 38 3.49 -6.82 7.57
C SER A 38 3.61 -7.25 6.10
N THR A 39 3.38 -8.54 5.81
CA THR A 39 3.40 -9.06 4.44
C THR A 39 2.21 -8.57 3.62
N SER A 40 1.03 -8.47 4.24
CA SER A 40 -0.17 -7.94 3.57
C SER A 40 -0.01 -6.45 3.27
N LEU A 41 0.59 -5.68 4.18
CA LEU A 41 0.89 -4.27 3.94
C LEU A 41 1.83 -4.07 2.75
N LEU A 42 2.90 -4.88 2.66
CA LEU A 42 3.80 -4.85 1.51
C LEU A 42 3.05 -5.17 0.19
N ASP A 43 2.22 -6.21 0.17
CA ASP A 43 1.39 -6.53 -1.02
C ASP A 43 0.43 -5.39 -1.40
N LEU A 44 -0.16 -4.70 -0.41
CA LEU A 44 -1.00 -3.53 -0.66
C LEU A 44 -0.20 -2.36 -1.25
N MET A 45 0.99 -2.08 -0.71
CA MET A 45 1.85 -1.01 -1.20
C MET A 45 2.31 -1.27 -2.63
N LEU A 46 2.73 -2.49 -2.96
CA LEU A 46 3.13 -2.81 -4.34
C LEU A 46 1.98 -2.61 -5.33
N ARG A 47 0.77 -3.08 -4.98
CA ARG A 47 -0.44 -2.87 -5.81
C ARG A 47 -0.86 -1.40 -5.88
N TYR A 48 -0.68 -0.64 -4.80
CA TYR A 48 -1.02 0.78 -4.78
C TYR A 48 -0.13 1.54 -5.75
N CYS A 49 1.17 1.26 -5.81
CA CYS A 49 2.09 1.86 -6.78
C CYS A 49 1.60 1.59 -8.23
N GLU A 50 1.22 0.34 -8.54
CA GLU A 50 0.69 -0.04 -9.86
C GLU A 50 -0.65 0.66 -10.21
N CYS A 51 -1.56 0.81 -9.24
CA CYS A 51 -2.91 1.32 -9.50
C CYS A 51 -3.04 2.84 -9.40
N ALA A 52 -2.29 3.47 -8.48
CA ALA A 52 -2.43 4.89 -8.18
C ALA A 52 -1.58 5.78 -9.07
N GLY A 53 -0.60 5.21 -9.79
CA GLY A 53 0.33 5.97 -10.63
C GLY A 53 1.26 6.86 -9.83
N VAL A 54 1.51 6.52 -8.56
CA VAL A 54 2.52 7.15 -7.71
C VAL A 54 3.71 6.21 -7.65
N SER A 55 4.87 6.67 -8.11
CA SER A 55 6.11 5.91 -8.06
C SER A 55 6.86 6.23 -6.77
N TYR A 56 7.20 5.19 -6.02
CA TYR A 56 8.06 5.25 -4.84
C TYR A 56 8.85 3.93 -4.76
N GLU A 57 9.99 3.94 -4.08
CA GLU A 57 10.93 2.81 -4.00
C GLU A 57 11.13 2.29 -2.57
#